data_AF-A0A3T0VXL6-F1
#
_entry.id   AF-A0A3T0VXL6-F1
#
_cell.length_a   1.000
_cell.length_b   1.000
_cell.length_c   1.000
_cell.angle_alpha   90.00
_cell.angle_beta   90.00
_cell.angle_gamma   90.00
#
_symmetry.space_group_name_H-M   'P 1'
#
loop_
_entity.id
_entity.type
_entity.pdbx_description
1 polymer ?
#
loop_
_entity_poly.entity_id
_entity_poly.type
_entity_poly.pdbx_seq_one_letter_code
_entity_poly.pdbx_strand_id
1 'polypeptide(L)'
;MSIEINFELSDADLAHFRSMMNATIEKSQGLSDEEIISKAKELVNNMEKSNLPEFVRTRMMSLAALIDAVQDEEWQMPEDEKREIMLSLAYFSEPEDIVPDNVPVLGYIDDAIMIELVLQELSLDLSAYRQFCGFRATEEARRGDAAKVDRESWLAGTRSQIRSSMRRNRSSTKKSRFFSRIM
;
A
#
# COMPACT_ATOMS: atom_id res chain seq x y z
N MET A 1 -6.94 16.36 -23.34
CA MET A 1 -6.12 15.41 -24.12
C MET A 1 -5.12 14.80 -23.16
N SER A 2 -4.94 13.49 -23.19
CA SER A 2 -3.92 12.76 -22.42
C SER A 2 -2.86 12.22 -23.37
N ILE A 3 -1.61 12.15 -22.90
CA ILE A 3 -0.49 11.52 -23.60
C ILE A 3 0.04 10.43 -22.67
N GLU A 4 0.28 9.25 -23.21
CA GLU A 4 0.87 8.13 -22.48
C GLU A 4 2.39 8.11 -22.73
N ILE A 5 3.16 8.02 -21.65
CA ILE A 5 4.61 7.89 -21.68
C ILE A 5 4.95 6.61 -20.93
N ASN A 6 5.65 5.70 -21.61
CA ASN A 6 6.12 4.44 -21.05
C ASN A 6 7.64 4.51 -20.83
N PHE A 7 8.08 4.15 -19.63
CA PHE A 7 9.49 4.07 -19.27
C PHE A 7 9.76 2.73 -18.57
N GLU A 8 10.94 2.18 -18.81
CA GLU A 8 11.42 0.96 -18.17
C GLU A 8 12.54 1.34 -17.20
N LEU A 9 12.46 0.83 -15.97
CA LEU A 9 13.50 1.00 -14.96
C LEU A 9 14.48 -0.16 -15.08
N SER A 10 15.76 0.15 -15.22
CA SER A 10 16.82 -0.85 -15.20
C SER A 10 17.07 -1.36 -13.78
N ASP A 11 17.79 -2.48 -13.66
CA ASP A 11 18.20 -3.00 -12.34
C ASP A 11 19.03 -1.97 -11.54
N ALA A 12 19.79 -1.10 -12.21
CA ALA A 12 20.56 -0.04 -11.58
C ALA A 12 19.65 1.07 -11.02
N ASP A 13 18.61 1.44 -11.76
CA ASP A 13 17.62 2.43 -11.30
C ASP A 13 16.84 1.88 -10.10
N LEU A 14 16.41 0.62 -10.18
CA LEU A 14 15.76 -0.07 -9.06
C LEU A 14 16.68 -0.15 -7.83
N ALA A 15 17.99 -0.34 -8.01
CA ALA A 15 18.94 -0.34 -6.90
C ALA A 15 19.02 1.03 -6.21
N HIS A 16 18.94 2.13 -6.96
CA HIS A 16 18.89 3.48 -6.41
C HIS A 16 17.63 3.72 -5.57
N PHE A 17 16.45 3.36 -6.08
CA PHE A 17 15.20 3.45 -5.31
C PHE A 17 15.24 2.60 -4.03
N ARG A 18 15.83 1.40 -4.09
CA ARG A 18 16.03 0.56 -2.89
C ARG A 18 16.95 1.23 -1.87
N SER A 19 18.06 1.85 -2.29
CA SER A 19 18.97 2.51 -1.35
C SER A 19 18.33 3.73 -0.68
N MET A 20 17.52 4.49 -1.42
CA MET A 20 16.75 5.60 -0.85
C MET A 20 15.77 5.08 0.20
N MET A 21 15.02 4.03 -0.13
CA MET A 21 14.06 3.45 0.82
C MET A 21 14.74 2.91 2.07
N ASN A 22 15.90 2.24 1.95
CA ASN A 22 16.68 1.78 3.10
C ASN A 22 17.13 2.93 3.99
N ALA A 23 17.63 4.02 3.41
CA ALA A 23 18.06 5.20 4.18
C ALA A 23 16.88 5.82 4.95
N THR A 24 15.69 5.88 4.34
CA THR A 24 14.49 6.39 5.02
C THR A 24 13.99 5.43 6.10
N ILE A 25 14.03 4.12 5.84
CA ILE A 25 13.71 3.10 6.86
C ILE A 25 14.65 3.23 8.06
N GLU A 26 15.96 3.38 7.85
CA GLU A 26 16.94 3.59 8.93
C GLU A 26 16.64 4.84 9.76
N LYS A 27 16.27 5.95 9.11
CA LYS A 27 15.87 7.19 9.81
C LYS A 27 14.57 7.04 10.58
N SER A 28 13.64 6.23 10.08
CA SER A 28 12.33 5.99 10.68
C SER A 28 12.31 4.85 11.72
N GLN A 29 13.43 4.18 12.00
CA GLN A 29 13.52 3.13 13.03
C GLN A 29 13.12 3.60 14.44
N GLY A 30 13.09 4.92 14.68
CA GLY A 30 12.60 5.50 15.94
C GLY A 30 11.09 5.77 16.00
N LEU A 31 10.35 5.61 14.90
CA LEU A 31 8.91 5.85 14.83
C LEU A 31 8.14 4.59 15.24
N SER A 32 7.09 4.78 16.03
CA SER A 32 6.12 3.73 16.32
C SER A 32 5.19 3.48 15.13
N ASP A 33 4.60 2.27 15.08
CA ASP A 33 3.61 1.91 14.07
C ASP A 33 2.45 2.93 13.98
N GLU A 34 2.03 3.45 15.13
CA GLU A 34 0.96 4.43 15.24
C GLU A 34 1.36 5.78 14.62
N GLU A 35 2.61 6.23 14.86
CA GLU A 35 3.13 7.46 14.26
C GLU A 35 3.27 7.33 12.74
N ILE A 36 3.78 6.20 12.24
CA ILE A 36 3.90 5.94 10.80
C ILE A 36 2.52 6.01 10.13
N ILE A 37 1.51 5.34 10.72
CA ILE A 37 0.16 5.35 10.16
C ILE A 37 -0.45 6.76 10.23
N SER A 38 -0.27 7.47 11.35
CA SER A 38 -0.78 8.84 11.50
C SER A 38 -0.21 9.77 10.43
N LYS A 39 1.12 9.76 10.25
CA LYS A 39 1.82 10.56 9.23
C LYS A 39 1.37 10.18 7.82
N ALA A 40 1.23 8.90 7.52
CA ALA A 40 0.75 8.44 6.21
C ALA A 40 -0.69 8.89 5.93
N LYS A 41 -1.58 8.89 6.94
CA LYS A 41 -2.94 9.43 6.82
C LYS A 41 -2.95 10.94 6.61
N GLU A 42 -2.11 11.67 7.33
CA GLU A 42 -1.95 13.11 7.16
C GLU A 42 -1.50 13.44 5.73
N LEU A 43 -0.52 12.68 5.20
CA LEU A 43 -0.09 12.79 3.81
C LEU A 43 -1.27 12.62 2.85
N VAL A 44 -2.02 11.51 2.95
CA VAL A 44 -3.19 11.24 2.08
C VAL A 44 -4.21 12.38 2.17
N ASN A 45 -4.54 12.85 3.39
CA ASN A 45 -5.52 13.92 3.60
C ASN A 45 -5.06 15.28 3.07
N ASN A 46 -3.77 15.61 3.21
CA ASN A 46 -3.18 16.86 2.70
C ASN A 46 -3.12 16.83 1.17
N MET A 47 -2.88 15.66 0.60
CA MET A 47 -2.81 15.41 -0.83
C MET A 47 -4.20 15.44 -1.49
N GLU A 48 -5.26 14.97 -0.84
CA GLU A 48 -6.64 15.12 -1.32
C GLU A 48 -7.08 16.58 -1.47
N LYS A 49 -6.58 17.45 -0.59
CA LYS A 49 -6.85 18.91 -0.64
C LYS A 49 -6.01 19.63 -1.69
N SER A 50 -4.99 18.96 -2.23
CA SER A 50 -4.06 19.51 -3.20
C SER A 50 -4.48 19.19 -4.63
N ASN A 51 -4.18 20.09 -5.58
CA ASN A 51 -4.50 19.88 -6.99
C ASN A 51 -3.45 18.99 -7.68
N LEU A 52 -3.35 17.73 -7.22
CA LEU A 52 -2.39 16.77 -7.74
C LEU A 52 -2.76 16.26 -9.14
N PRO A 53 -1.76 15.87 -9.94
CA PRO A 53 -2.00 15.11 -11.16
C PRO A 53 -2.74 13.80 -10.89
N GLU A 54 -3.61 13.40 -11.81
CA GLU A 54 -4.48 12.23 -11.67
C GLU A 54 -3.70 10.91 -11.47
N PHE A 55 -2.50 10.80 -12.07
CA PHE A 55 -1.65 9.61 -11.92
C PHE A 55 -1.13 9.44 -10.47
N VAL A 56 -0.84 10.55 -9.78
CA VAL A 56 -0.44 10.55 -8.36
C VAL A 56 -1.65 10.23 -7.49
N ARG A 57 -2.81 10.83 -7.79
CA ARG A 57 -4.06 10.61 -7.04
C ARG A 57 -4.47 9.14 -7.00
N THR A 58 -4.39 8.43 -8.13
CA THR A 58 -4.76 7.00 -8.20
C THR A 58 -3.88 6.13 -7.29
N ARG A 59 -2.61 6.49 -7.19
CA ARG A 59 -1.62 5.82 -6.33
C ARG A 59 -1.88 6.13 -4.86
N MET A 60 -2.18 7.39 -4.53
CA MET A 60 -2.59 7.81 -3.19
C MET A 60 -3.84 7.07 -2.69
N MET A 61 -4.87 6.90 -3.53
CA MET A 61 -6.04 6.11 -3.15
C MET A 61 -5.71 4.64 -2.84
N SER A 62 -4.71 4.08 -3.53
CA SER A 62 -4.26 2.72 -3.27
C SER A 62 -3.44 2.63 -1.96
N LEU A 63 -2.67 3.68 -1.65
CA LEU A 63 -2.00 3.82 -0.35
C LEU A 63 -3.00 3.92 0.81
N ALA A 64 -4.06 4.73 0.65
CA ALA A 64 -5.13 4.84 1.63
C ALA A 64 -5.78 3.47 1.94
N ALA A 65 -6.06 2.69 0.89
CA ALA A 65 -6.60 1.35 1.05
C ALA A 65 -5.65 0.38 1.76
N LEU A 66 -4.32 0.54 1.63
CA LEU A 66 -3.34 -0.24 2.39
C LEU A 66 -3.33 0.16 3.87
N ILE A 67 -3.43 1.45 4.18
CA ILE A 67 -3.57 1.95 5.55
C ILE A 67 -4.83 1.36 6.20
N ASP A 68 -5.95 1.39 5.49
CA ASP A 68 -7.20 0.78 5.96
C ASP A 68 -7.03 -0.72 6.21
N ALA A 69 -6.33 -1.43 5.31
CA ALA A 69 -6.07 -2.86 5.46
C ALA A 69 -5.26 -3.22 6.71
N VAL A 70 -4.28 -2.39 7.07
CA VAL A 70 -3.45 -2.58 8.27
C VAL A 70 -4.24 -2.33 9.55
N GLN A 71 -5.22 -1.43 9.50
CA GLN A 71 -6.06 -1.08 10.66
C GLN A 71 -7.33 -1.94 10.80
N ASP A 72 -7.71 -2.67 9.75
CA ASP A 72 -8.90 -3.50 9.75
C ASP A 72 -8.68 -4.78 10.59
N GLU A 73 -9.14 -4.74 11.84
CA GLU A 73 -9.11 -5.88 12.76
C GLU A 73 -9.85 -7.11 12.21
N GLU A 74 -10.86 -6.92 11.37
CA GLU A 74 -11.63 -8.03 10.78
C GLU A 74 -10.86 -8.71 9.65
N TRP A 75 -9.98 -7.97 8.97
CA TRP A 75 -9.07 -8.52 7.98
C TRP A 75 -7.98 -9.41 8.61
N GLN A 76 -7.63 -9.16 9.89
CA GLN A 76 -6.66 -9.94 10.69
C GLN A 76 -5.32 -10.17 9.98
N MET A 77 -4.78 -9.14 9.32
CA MET A 77 -3.58 -9.24 8.48
C MET A 77 -2.42 -9.96 9.21
N PRO A 78 -1.71 -10.90 8.54
CA PRO A 78 -0.51 -11.51 9.12
C PRO A 78 0.57 -10.47 9.43
N GLU A 79 1.34 -10.68 10.50
CA GLU A 79 2.38 -9.75 10.93
C GLU A 79 3.52 -9.58 9.92
N ASP A 80 3.81 -10.59 9.10
CA ASP A 80 4.79 -10.52 8.01
C ASP A 80 4.33 -9.59 6.90
N GLU A 81 3.08 -9.71 6.46
CA GLU A 81 2.47 -8.82 5.46
C GLU A 81 2.33 -7.40 6.00
N LYS A 82 1.86 -7.27 7.25
CA LYS A 82 1.76 -5.97 7.93
C LYS A 82 3.10 -5.26 7.98
N ARG A 83 4.19 -5.96 8.31
CA ARG A 83 5.55 -5.39 8.35
C ARG A 83 6.00 -4.85 6.99
N GLU A 84 5.77 -5.59 5.91
CA GLU A 84 6.11 -5.13 4.55
C GLU A 84 5.35 -3.83 4.19
N ILE A 85 4.06 -3.74 4.55
CA ILE A 85 3.28 -2.52 4.37
C ILE A 85 3.80 -1.39 5.25
N MET A 86 4.10 -1.66 6.53
CA MET A 86 4.59 -0.65 7.47
C MET A 86 5.94 -0.05 7.05
N LEU A 87 6.87 -0.86 6.55
CA LEU A 87 8.13 -0.38 5.97
C LEU A 87 7.90 0.54 4.77
N SER A 88 6.91 0.20 3.94
CA SER A 88 6.51 1.02 2.81
C SER A 88 5.88 2.34 3.25
N LEU A 89 5.04 2.32 4.29
CA LEU A 89 4.41 3.52 4.85
C LEU A 89 5.42 4.43 5.57
N ALA A 90 6.45 3.83 6.20
CA ALA A 90 7.52 4.57 6.85
C ALA A 90 8.25 5.47 5.86
N TYR A 91 8.46 5.01 4.62
CA TYR A 91 8.99 5.83 3.54
C TYR A 91 8.15 7.10 3.30
N PHE A 92 6.83 6.99 3.27
CA PHE A 92 5.92 8.11 3.03
C PHE A 92 5.72 9.02 4.25
N SER A 93 6.17 8.57 5.43
CA SER A 93 6.02 9.31 6.68
C SER A 93 7.05 10.44 6.86
N GLU A 94 8.08 10.49 6.00
CA GLU A 94 9.11 11.54 6.00
C GLU A 94 9.14 12.29 4.65
N PRO A 95 8.14 13.13 4.36
CA PRO A 95 8.02 13.81 3.06
C PRO A 95 9.11 14.86 2.78
N GLU A 96 9.81 15.39 3.79
CA GLU A 96 10.80 16.46 3.59
C GLU A 96 12.14 16.01 3.02
N ASP A 97 12.49 14.72 3.08
CA ASP A 97 13.89 14.29 2.95
C ASP A 97 14.27 13.76 1.55
N ILE A 98 13.37 13.80 0.56
CA ILE A 98 13.54 12.99 -0.66
C ILE A 98 13.54 13.79 -1.97
N VAL A 99 12.69 14.80 -2.14
CA VAL A 99 12.76 15.69 -3.32
C VAL A 99 12.47 17.13 -2.90
N PRO A 100 13.34 18.10 -3.20
CA PRO A 100 13.06 19.49 -2.88
C PRO A 100 11.80 19.95 -3.64
N ASP A 101 10.89 20.66 -2.96
CA ASP A 101 9.62 21.21 -3.47
C ASP A 101 9.76 22.20 -4.66
N ASN A 102 10.95 22.34 -5.24
CA ASN A 102 11.32 23.41 -6.15
C ASN A 102 11.06 23.13 -7.64
N VAL A 103 10.54 21.95 -8.02
CA VAL A 103 10.16 21.66 -9.42
C VAL A 103 8.71 21.17 -9.53
N PRO A 104 7.77 22.05 -9.95
CA PRO A 104 6.38 21.68 -10.18
C PRO A 104 6.27 20.50 -11.15
N VAL A 105 5.41 19.53 -10.83
CA VAL A 105 5.07 18.32 -11.63
C VAL A 105 6.18 17.25 -11.71
N LEU A 106 7.46 17.63 -11.85
CA LEU A 106 8.55 16.65 -11.97
C LEU A 106 8.93 15.99 -10.64
N GLY A 107 8.90 16.72 -9.51
CA GLY A 107 9.21 16.13 -8.20
C GLY A 107 8.27 14.99 -7.81
N TYR A 108 6.99 15.09 -8.20
CA TYR A 108 5.98 14.05 -7.96
C TYR A 108 6.16 12.79 -8.82
N ILE A 109 7.00 12.82 -9.86
CA ILE A 109 7.21 11.65 -10.72
C ILE A 109 8.00 10.60 -9.94
N ASP A 110 9.05 10.99 -9.23
CA ASP A 110 9.87 10.07 -8.44
C ASP A 110 9.05 9.45 -7.31
N ASP A 111 8.21 10.24 -6.64
CA ASP A 111 7.26 9.73 -5.65
C ASP A 111 6.25 8.78 -6.26
N ALA A 112 5.66 9.13 -7.42
CA ALA A 112 4.72 8.26 -8.11
C ALA A 112 5.35 6.96 -8.60
N ILE A 113 6.64 6.97 -8.95
CA ILE A 113 7.41 5.77 -9.27
C ILE A 113 7.59 4.95 -8.00
N MET A 114 8.01 5.55 -6.89
CA MET A 114 8.18 4.82 -5.64
C MET A 114 6.87 4.18 -5.17
N ILE A 115 5.78 4.95 -5.14
CA ILE A 115 4.47 4.42 -4.77
C ILE A 115 4.06 3.31 -5.72
N GLU A 116 4.31 3.44 -7.03
CA GLU A 116 4.02 2.37 -7.98
C GLU A 116 4.84 1.11 -7.70
N LEU A 117 6.14 1.23 -7.37
CA LEU A 117 6.99 0.08 -7.02
C LEU A 117 6.47 -0.64 -5.76
N VAL A 118 6.07 0.14 -4.75
CA VAL A 118 5.43 -0.36 -3.52
C VAL A 118 4.09 -1.04 -3.83
N LEU A 119 3.24 -0.40 -4.61
CA LEU A 119 1.91 -0.91 -4.97
C LEU A 119 2.00 -2.16 -5.84
N GLN A 120 3.00 -2.28 -6.71
CA GLN A 120 3.24 -3.48 -7.50
C GLN A 120 3.60 -4.66 -6.61
N GLU A 121 4.47 -4.45 -5.60
CA GLU A 121 4.78 -5.47 -4.61
C GLU A 121 3.52 -5.88 -3.83
N LEU A 122 2.78 -4.90 -3.31
CA LEU A 122 1.61 -5.10 -2.46
C LEU A 122 0.31 -5.32 -3.25
N SER A 123 0.40 -5.52 -4.56
CA SER A 123 -0.76 -5.58 -5.45
C SER A 123 -1.69 -6.75 -5.10
N LEU A 124 -1.11 -7.88 -4.69
CA LEU A 124 -1.85 -9.05 -4.24
C LEU A 124 -2.55 -8.79 -2.91
N ASP A 125 -1.87 -8.16 -1.96
CA ASP A 125 -2.39 -7.78 -0.64
C ASP A 125 -3.55 -6.79 -0.78
N LEU A 126 -3.38 -5.76 -1.62
CA LEU A 126 -4.40 -4.76 -1.92
C LEU A 126 -5.62 -5.39 -2.64
N SER A 127 -5.39 -6.28 -3.60
CA SER A 127 -6.46 -7.00 -4.29
C SER A 127 -7.27 -7.88 -3.34
N ALA A 128 -6.58 -8.61 -2.46
CA ALA A 128 -7.19 -9.46 -1.44
C ALA A 128 -8.03 -8.64 -0.46
N TYR A 129 -7.50 -7.51 0.02
CA TYR A 129 -8.24 -6.62 0.92
C TYR A 129 -9.48 -6.02 0.25
N ARG A 130 -9.37 -5.53 -1.00
CA ARG A 130 -10.52 -5.02 -1.75
C ARG A 130 -11.59 -6.11 -1.97
N GLN A 131 -11.18 -7.35 -2.24
CA GLN A 131 -12.09 -8.48 -2.35
C GLN A 131 -12.81 -8.77 -1.03
N PHE A 132 -12.09 -8.72 0.09
CA PHE A 132 -12.65 -8.89 1.42
C PHE A 132 -13.69 -7.80 1.74
N CYS A 133 -13.36 -6.53 1.52
CA CYS A 133 -14.27 -5.40 1.73
C CYS A 133 -15.52 -5.51 0.86
N GLY A 134 -15.39 -5.89 -0.42
CA GLY A 134 -16.53 -6.08 -1.32
C GLY A 134 -17.46 -7.21 -0.86
N PHE A 135 -16.89 -8.33 -0.43
CA PHE A 135 -17.66 -9.44 0.15
C PHE A 135 -18.38 -9.02 1.44
N ARG A 136 -17.67 -8.33 2.34
CA ARG A 136 -18.21 -7.82 3.60
C ARG A 136 -19.41 -6.91 3.38
N ALA A 137 -19.27 -5.90 2.51
CA ALA A 137 -20.34 -4.95 2.20
C ALA A 137 -21.56 -5.65 1.56
N THR A 138 -21.33 -6.61 0.67
CA THR A 138 -22.40 -7.37 0.02
C THR A 138 -23.18 -8.19 1.04
N GLU A 139 -22.47 -8.86 1.95
CA GLU A 139 -23.08 -9.76 2.92
C GLU A 139 -23.78 -9.01 4.06
N GLU A 140 -23.26 -7.84 4.44
CA GLU A 140 -23.96 -6.89 5.31
C GLU A 140 -25.28 -6.41 4.70
N ALA A 141 -25.27 -5.99 3.43
CA ALA A 141 -26.46 -5.55 2.74
C ALA A 141 -27.50 -6.69 2.61
N ARG A 142 -27.04 -7.93 2.41
CA ARG A 142 -27.91 -9.11 2.29
C ARG A 142 -28.52 -9.55 3.62
N ARG A 143 -27.75 -9.51 4.70
CA ARG A 143 -28.15 -10.03 6.02
C ARG A 143 -28.81 -8.97 6.92
N GLY A 144 -28.60 -7.68 6.65
CA GLY A 144 -29.12 -6.59 7.48
C GLY A 144 -28.68 -6.72 8.94
N ASP A 145 -29.61 -6.55 9.89
CA ASP A 145 -29.30 -6.64 11.33
C ASP A 145 -28.76 -8.01 11.76
N ALA A 146 -29.09 -9.09 11.05
CA ALA A 146 -28.55 -10.43 11.33
C ALA A 146 -27.04 -10.56 11.02
N ALA A 147 -26.46 -9.61 10.27
CA ALA A 147 -25.01 -9.58 9.99
C ALA A 147 -24.17 -9.42 11.26
N LYS A 148 -24.73 -8.78 12.30
CA LYS A 148 -24.02 -8.46 13.56
C LYS A 148 -23.90 -9.64 14.53
N VAL A 149 -24.78 -10.64 14.42
CA VAL A 149 -24.90 -11.73 15.40
C VAL A 149 -23.87 -12.83 15.17
N ASP A 150 -23.49 -13.08 13.92
CA ASP A 150 -22.63 -14.20 13.53
C ASP A 150 -21.53 -13.76 12.56
N ARG A 151 -21.02 -12.54 12.74
CA ARG A 151 -20.12 -11.87 11.78
C ARG A 151 -18.85 -12.66 11.46
N GLU A 152 -18.18 -13.16 12.50
CA GLU A 152 -16.90 -13.86 12.36
C GLU A 152 -17.04 -15.20 11.61
N SER A 153 -18.20 -15.89 11.70
CA SER A 153 -18.34 -17.22 11.10
C SER A 153 -18.21 -17.21 9.58
N TRP A 154 -18.77 -16.19 8.93
CA TRP A 154 -18.75 -16.05 7.47
C TRP A 154 -17.57 -15.21 6.98
N LEU A 155 -17.03 -14.31 7.81
CA LEU A 155 -15.78 -13.61 7.49
C LEU A 155 -14.58 -14.55 7.54
N ALA A 156 -14.47 -15.42 8.55
CA ALA A 156 -13.34 -16.33 8.70
C ALA A 156 -13.19 -17.30 7.52
N GLY A 157 -14.30 -17.86 7.03
CA GLY A 157 -14.32 -18.74 5.87
C GLY A 157 -13.80 -18.05 4.60
N THR A 158 -14.33 -16.86 4.31
CA THR A 158 -13.91 -16.08 3.13
C THR A 158 -12.48 -15.58 3.26
N ARG A 159 -12.06 -15.08 4.42
CA ARG A 159 -10.68 -14.66 4.69
C ARG A 159 -9.68 -15.80 4.41
N SER A 160 -9.99 -17.01 4.86
CA SER A 160 -9.16 -18.19 4.61
C SER A 160 -9.06 -18.54 3.11
N GLN A 161 -10.17 -18.44 2.37
CA GLN A 161 -10.21 -18.68 0.93
C GLN A 161 -9.38 -17.64 0.16
N ILE A 162 -9.57 -16.35 0.45
CA ILE A 162 -8.83 -15.25 -0.18
C ILE A 162 -7.33 -15.44 0.05
N ARG A 163 -6.90 -15.71 1.29
CA ARG A 163 -5.49 -15.96 1.62
C ARG A 163 -4.91 -17.18 0.93
N SER A 164 -5.68 -18.26 0.85
CA SER A 164 -5.25 -19.47 0.14
C SER A 164 -5.07 -19.22 -1.36
N SER A 165 -5.91 -18.35 -1.95
CA SER A 165 -5.73 -17.87 -3.33
C SER A 165 -4.46 -17.02 -3.46
N MET A 166 -4.29 -16.05 -2.57
CA MET A 166 -3.15 -15.14 -2.55
C MET A 166 -1.81 -15.89 -2.41
N ARG A 167 -1.70 -16.85 -1.48
CA ARG A 167 -0.49 -17.68 -1.30
C ARG A 167 -0.14 -18.49 -2.53
N ARG A 168 -1.14 -19.05 -3.23
CA ARG A 168 -0.93 -19.76 -4.50
C ARG A 168 -0.38 -18.81 -5.57
N ASN A 169 -0.97 -17.62 -5.70
CA ASN A 169 -0.52 -16.61 -6.67
C ASN A 169 0.89 -16.07 -6.31
N ARG A 170 1.18 -15.87 -5.03
CA ARG A 170 2.52 -15.42 -4.56
C ARG A 170 3.59 -16.47 -4.88
N SER A 171 3.24 -17.77 -4.84
CA SER A 171 4.18 -18.84 -5.21
C SER A 171 4.52 -18.88 -6.71
N SER A 172 3.60 -18.47 -7.58
CA SER A 172 3.84 -18.38 -9.04
C SER A 172 4.61 -17.14 -9.44
N THR A 173 4.52 -16.04 -8.68
CA THR A 173 5.08 -14.72 -9.03
C THR A 173 6.50 -14.51 -8.47
N LYS A 174 7.27 -15.57 -8.22
CA LYS A 174 8.60 -15.53 -7.57
C LYS A 174 9.71 -14.69 -8.27
N LYS A 175 9.39 -13.92 -9.31
CA LYS A 175 10.34 -13.02 -10.00
C LYS A 175 10.53 -11.73 -9.19
N SER A 176 11.78 -11.48 -8.76
CA SER A 176 12.33 -10.21 -8.30
C SER A 176 11.36 -9.28 -7.54
N ARG A 177 11.08 -9.62 -6.28
CA ARG A 177 10.37 -8.73 -5.35
C ARG A 177 11.22 -7.51 -5.02
N PHE A 178 10.65 -6.31 -5.10
CA PHE A 178 11.36 -5.05 -4.83
C PHE A 178 11.96 -5.04 -3.42
N PHE A 179 11.19 -5.55 -2.45
CA PHE A 179 11.55 -5.64 -1.03
C PHE A 179 12.38 -6.87 -0.63
N SER A 180 12.46 -7.91 -1.48
CA SER A 180 13.21 -9.14 -1.13
C SER A 180 14.72 -8.96 -0.93
N ARG A 181 15.25 -7.79 -1.28
CA ARG A 181 16.65 -7.40 -1.11
C ARG A 181 16.86 -6.27 -0.09
N ILE A 182 15.78 -5.91 0.60
CA ILE A 182 15.73 -4.85 1.62
C ILE A 182 15.64 -5.46 3.02
N MET A 183 15.00 -6.63 3.15
CA MET A 183 15.01 -7.45 4.36
C MET A 183 16.19 -8.42 4.43
#